data_AF-A0A9E5WYB8-F1
#
_entry.id   AF-A0A9E5WYB8-F1
#
_cell.length_a   1.000
_cell.length_b   1.000
_cell.length_c   1.000
_cell.angle_alpha   90.00
_cell.angle_beta   90.00
_cell.angle_gamma   90.00
#
_symmetry.space_group_name_H-M   'P 1'
#
loop_
_entity.id
_entity.type
_entity.pdbx_description
1 polymer ?
#
loop_
_entity_poly.entity_id
_entity_poly.type
_entity_poly.pdbx_seq_one_letter_code
_entity_poly.pdbx_strand_id
1 'polypeptide(L)'
;MPFEQINVKLFKLHGYWLTADAVEEAMRAYLNTETPHEPDMPDELNQFGKIHSVFSVQKVLYALIYVVIEEYKASDFEDEKLDELLADEVKVQMLRRFRNAIFHVQNEVLSQKELDFLDADYDGSWIKAVHKAFDKYFTERLDLEKRIRALKEAMGG
;
A
#
# COMPACT_ATOMS: atom_id res chain seq x y z
N MET A 1 28.06 -19.61 -7.77
CA MET A 1 26.65 -19.38 -8.15
C MET A 1 26.17 -18.16 -7.38
N PRO A 2 25.71 -17.07 -8.03
CA PRO A 2 25.54 -15.77 -7.37
C PRO A 2 24.23 -15.64 -6.57
N PHE A 3 23.42 -16.69 -6.50
CA PHE A 3 22.23 -16.73 -5.66
C PHE A 3 22.61 -17.35 -4.31
N GLU A 4 23.28 -16.56 -3.47
CA GLU A 4 23.27 -16.80 -2.02
C GLU A 4 21.83 -17.02 -1.54
N GLN A 5 21.69 -17.80 -0.45
CA GLN A 5 20.42 -18.21 0.14
C GLN A 5 19.40 -17.07 0.11
N ILE A 6 18.40 -17.23 -0.76
CA ILE A 6 17.27 -16.31 -0.88
C ILE A 6 16.60 -16.23 0.50
N ASN A 7 16.58 -15.04 1.11
CA ASN A 7 15.83 -14.83 2.34
C ASN A 7 14.33 -14.91 2.03
N VAL A 8 13.76 -16.11 2.17
CA VAL A 8 12.36 -16.42 1.83
C VAL A 8 11.39 -15.51 2.59
N LYS A 9 11.70 -15.17 3.84
CA LYS A 9 10.88 -14.23 4.64
C LYS A 9 10.88 -12.84 4.02
N LEU A 10 12.04 -12.35 3.57
CA LEU A 10 12.14 -11.03 2.94
C LEU A 10 11.39 -10.99 1.61
N PHE A 11 11.47 -12.06 0.81
CA PHE A 11 10.72 -12.18 -0.44
C PHE A 11 9.20 -12.25 -0.21
N LYS A 12 8.76 -12.96 0.83
CA LYS A 12 7.35 -13.01 1.21
C LYS A 12 6.84 -11.61 1.60
N LEU A 13 7.56 -10.92 2.47
CA LEU A 13 7.24 -9.56 2.88
C LEU A 13 7.19 -8.59 1.69
N HIS A 14 8.19 -8.65 0.80
CA HIS A 14 8.22 -7.87 -0.43
C HIS A 14 7.04 -8.20 -1.35
N GLY A 15 6.62 -9.47 -1.42
CA GLY A 15 5.43 -9.87 -2.20
C GLY A 15 4.14 -9.21 -1.72
N TYR A 16 3.95 -9.06 -0.40
CA TYR A 16 2.83 -8.30 0.14
C TYR A 16 2.93 -6.82 -0.24
N TRP A 17 4.13 -6.24 -0.17
CA TRP A 17 4.34 -4.85 -0.57
C TRP A 17 4.07 -4.62 -2.05
N LEU A 18 4.59 -5.48 -2.95
CA LEU A 18 4.30 -5.42 -4.38
C LEU A 18 2.80 -5.49 -4.69
N THR A 19 2.04 -6.23 -3.89
CA THR A 19 0.58 -6.28 -4.02
C THR A 19 -0.06 -4.94 -3.67
N ALA A 20 0.41 -4.28 -2.60
CA ALA A 20 -0.05 -2.93 -2.25
C ALA A 20 0.37 -1.89 -3.30
N ASP A 21 1.64 -1.92 -3.72
CA ASP A 21 2.21 -1.01 -4.72
C ASP A 21 1.50 -1.10 -6.08
N ALA A 22 1.16 -2.33 -6.53
CA ALA A 22 0.36 -2.52 -7.74
C ALA A 22 -1.02 -1.86 -7.67
N VAL A 23 -1.64 -1.82 -6.48
CA VAL A 23 -2.91 -1.10 -6.26
C VAL A 23 -2.68 0.41 -6.25
N GLU A 24 -1.56 0.91 -5.70
CA GLU A 24 -1.21 2.32 -5.81
C GLU A 24 -1.04 2.74 -7.28
N GLU A 25 -0.33 1.95 -8.08
CA GLU A 25 -0.13 2.24 -9.50
C GLU A 25 -1.46 2.20 -10.27
N ALA A 26 -2.32 1.21 -10.00
CA ALA A 26 -3.66 1.16 -10.58
C ALA A 26 -4.50 2.39 -10.20
N MET A 27 -4.41 2.84 -8.94
CA MET A 27 -5.09 4.05 -8.47
C MET A 27 -4.58 5.31 -9.19
N ARG A 28 -3.26 5.44 -9.36
CA ARG A 28 -2.64 6.56 -10.10
C ARG A 28 -3.06 6.56 -11.56
N ALA A 29 -3.04 5.39 -12.21
CA ALA A 29 -3.53 5.24 -13.58
C ALA A 29 -5.01 5.67 -13.68
N TYR A 30 -5.86 5.20 -12.77
CA TYR A 30 -7.29 5.53 -12.74
C TYR A 30 -7.58 7.02 -12.46
N LEU A 31 -6.79 7.66 -11.60
CA LEU A 31 -6.87 9.11 -11.37
C LEU A 31 -6.64 9.90 -12.66
N ASN A 32 -5.69 9.43 -13.48
CA ASN A 32 -5.27 10.07 -14.72
C ASN A 32 -6.17 9.73 -15.93
N THR A 33 -7.13 8.81 -15.82
CA THR A 33 -8.10 8.59 -16.91
C THR A 33 -9.15 9.69 -16.94
N GLU A 34 -9.77 9.91 -18.09
CA GLU A 34 -10.96 10.75 -18.16
C GLU A 34 -12.08 10.17 -17.26
N THR A 35 -12.95 11.04 -16.76
CA THR A 35 -14.15 10.61 -16.04
C THR A 35 -15.02 9.83 -17.00
N PRO A 36 -15.39 8.57 -16.68
CA PRO A 36 -16.36 7.85 -17.48
C PRO A 36 -17.63 8.69 -17.60
N HIS A 37 -17.99 9.06 -18.82
CA HIS A 37 -19.20 9.83 -19.07
C HIS A 37 -20.29 8.87 -19.51
N GLU A 38 -21.21 8.57 -18.59
CA GLU A 38 -22.46 7.92 -18.98
C GLU A 38 -23.38 8.98 -19.59
N PRO A 39 -23.78 8.85 -20.88
CA PRO A 39 -24.48 9.92 -21.61
C PRO A 39 -25.80 10.37 -20.97
N ASP A 40 -26.43 9.48 -20.20
CA ASP A 40 -27.72 9.71 -19.54
C ASP A 40 -27.57 10.20 -18.09
N MET A 41 -26.34 10.41 -17.60
CA MET A 41 -26.05 10.80 -16.22
C MET A 41 -25.56 12.25 -16.14
N PRO A 42 -26.10 13.08 -15.21
CA PRO A 42 -25.58 14.40 -14.91
C PRO A 42 -24.07 14.40 -14.62
N ASP A 43 -23.36 15.42 -15.09
CA ASP A 43 -21.91 15.54 -14.93
C ASP A 43 -21.47 15.50 -13.46
N GLU A 44 -22.24 16.10 -12.55
CA GLU A 44 -21.96 16.08 -11.12
C GLU A 44 -22.00 14.65 -10.54
N LEU A 45 -22.92 13.81 -11.03
CA LEU A 45 -23.03 12.42 -10.60
C LEU A 45 -21.90 11.57 -11.19
N ASN A 46 -21.51 11.79 -12.44
CA ASN A 46 -20.34 11.15 -13.05
C ASN A 46 -19.05 11.49 -12.25
N GLN A 47 -18.87 12.76 -11.87
CA GLN A 47 -17.74 13.20 -11.06
C GLN A 47 -17.75 12.57 -9.66
N PHE A 48 -18.90 12.57 -8.99
CA PHE A 48 -19.04 11.94 -7.67
C PHE A 48 -18.74 10.44 -7.73
N GLY A 49 -19.19 9.75 -8.79
CA GLY A 49 -18.89 8.34 -9.04
C GLY A 49 -17.40 8.07 -9.19
N LYS A 50 -16.66 8.92 -9.92
CA LYS A 50 -15.19 8.80 -10.03
C LYS A 50 -14.51 9.02 -8.68
N ILE A 51 -14.88 10.06 -7.94
CA ILE A 51 -14.32 10.34 -6.60
C ILE A 51 -14.55 9.16 -5.67
N HIS A 52 -15.76 8.62 -5.63
CA HIS A 52 -16.09 7.46 -4.82
C HIS A 52 -15.29 6.22 -5.22
N SER A 53 -15.09 6.00 -6.53
CA SER A 53 -14.29 4.88 -7.04
C SER A 53 -12.82 5.00 -6.65
N VAL A 54 -12.22 6.18 -6.82
CA VAL A 54 -10.85 6.47 -6.36
C VAL A 54 -10.73 6.19 -4.86
N PHE A 55 -11.67 6.70 -4.07
CA PHE A 55 -11.66 6.53 -2.63
C PHE A 55 -11.77 5.04 -2.24
N SER A 56 -12.56 4.27 -2.97
CA SER A 56 -12.68 2.82 -2.75
C SER A 56 -11.36 2.09 -3.02
N VAL A 57 -10.64 2.43 -4.09
CA VAL A 57 -9.31 1.86 -4.38
C VAL A 57 -8.29 2.29 -3.31
N GLN A 58 -8.33 3.54 -2.86
CA GLN A 58 -7.48 4.04 -1.79
C GLN A 58 -7.70 3.29 -0.47
N LYS A 59 -8.95 2.98 -0.11
CA LYS A 59 -9.26 2.17 1.07
C LYS A 59 -8.62 0.77 0.97
N VAL A 60 -8.67 0.14 -0.20
CA VAL A 60 -8.02 -1.16 -0.43
C VAL A 60 -6.51 -1.06 -0.28
N LEU A 61 -5.88 -0.03 -0.86
CA LEU A 61 -4.45 0.23 -0.70
C LEU A 61 -4.04 0.33 0.77
N TYR A 62 -4.74 1.16 1.57
CA TYR A 62 -4.43 1.33 2.99
C TYR A 62 -4.58 0.03 3.77
N ALA A 63 -5.63 -0.72 3.48
CA ALA A 63 -5.85 -2.03 4.10
C ALA A 63 -4.74 -3.04 3.74
N LEU A 64 -4.18 -3.00 2.53
CA LEU A 64 -3.05 -3.84 2.12
C LEU A 64 -1.73 -3.40 2.76
N ILE A 65 -1.48 -2.11 2.93
CA ILE A 65 -0.30 -1.60 3.64
C ILE A 65 -0.26 -2.17 5.07
N TYR A 66 -1.41 -2.29 5.75
CA TYR A 66 -1.45 -2.95 7.06
C TYR A 66 -0.97 -4.40 7.02
N VAL A 67 -1.29 -5.16 5.95
CA VAL A 67 -0.81 -6.55 5.80
C VAL A 67 0.73 -6.59 5.72
N VAL A 68 1.33 -5.61 5.03
CA VAL A 68 2.80 -5.45 4.99
C VAL A 68 3.36 -5.16 6.39
N ILE A 69 2.72 -4.25 7.13
CA ILE A 69 3.11 -3.91 8.51
C ILE A 69 3.00 -5.13 9.43
N GLU A 70 1.91 -5.91 9.30
CA GLU A 70 1.67 -7.11 10.11
C GLU A 70 2.76 -8.16 9.89
N GLU A 71 3.12 -8.44 8.63
CA GLU A 71 4.21 -9.36 8.31
C GLU A 71 5.58 -8.81 8.78
N TYR A 72 5.81 -7.50 8.64
CA TYR A 72 7.04 -6.85 9.13
C TYR A 72 7.17 -6.98 10.66
N LYS A 73 6.12 -6.64 11.43
CA LYS A 73 6.11 -6.78 12.90
C LYS A 73 6.20 -8.24 13.37
N ALA A 74 5.77 -9.20 12.56
CA ALA A 74 5.90 -10.64 12.87
C ALA A 74 7.27 -11.22 12.48
N SER A 75 8.09 -10.45 11.76
CA SER A 75 9.43 -10.84 11.34
C SER A 75 10.51 -10.40 12.32
N ASP A 76 11.74 -10.84 12.07
CA ASP A 76 12.98 -10.45 12.75
C ASP A 76 13.71 -9.31 12.01
N PHE A 77 12.99 -8.54 11.18
CA PHE A 77 13.55 -7.41 10.47
C PHE A 77 13.49 -6.13 11.30
N GLU A 78 14.55 -5.33 11.20
CA GLU A 78 14.67 -4.01 11.82
C GLU A 78 15.02 -2.99 10.74
N ASP A 79 14.44 -1.79 10.82
CA ASP A 79 14.75 -0.66 9.94
C ASP A 79 14.39 0.63 10.66
N GLU A 80 15.38 1.48 10.92
CA GLU A 80 15.22 2.67 11.77
C GLU A 80 14.03 3.54 11.35
N LYS A 81 13.79 3.71 10.04
CA LYS A 81 12.73 4.58 9.56
C LYS A 81 11.36 3.93 9.68
N LEU A 82 11.24 2.65 9.34
CA LEU A 82 10.00 1.90 9.54
C LEU A 82 9.68 1.81 11.04
N ASP A 83 10.66 1.50 11.88
CA ASP A 83 10.50 1.40 13.32
C ASP A 83 10.03 2.73 13.95
N GLU A 84 10.60 3.86 13.51
CA GLU A 84 10.15 5.20 13.91
C GLU A 84 8.69 5.46 13.52
N LEU A 85 8.32 5.16 12.27
CA LEU A 85 6.96 5.39 11.76
C LEU A 85 5.93 4.47 12.43
N LEU A 86 6.31 3.24 12.73
CA LEU A 86 5.45 2.20 13.29
C LEU A 86 5.37 2.23 14.83
N ALA A 87 6.20 3.07 15.48
CA ALA A 87 6.14 3.34 16.91
C ALA A 87 4.85 4.07 17.33
N ASP A 88 4.16 4.73 16.40
CA ASP A 88 2.80 5.23 16.62
C ASP A 88 1.79 4.07 16.64
N GLU A 89 1.78 3.32 17.74
CA GLU A 89 0.93 2.15 17.93
C GLU A 89 -0.56 2.52 17.84
N VAL A 90 -0.94 3.75 18.15
CA VAL A 90 -2.35 4.20 18.02
C VAL A 90 -2.77 4.19 16.55
N LYS A 91 -1.97 4.81 15.66
CA LYS A 91 -2.24 4.78 14.22
C LYS A 91 -2.20 3.36 13.65
N VAL A 92 -1.24 2.55 14.06
CA VAL A 92 -1.15 1.14 13.61
C VAL A 92 -2.39 0.34 14.03
N GLN A 93 -2.88 0.51 15.26
CA GLN A 93 -4.09 -0.16 15.73
C GLN A 93 -5.35 0.33 15.02
N MET A 94 -5.44 1.63 14.72
CA MET A 94 -6.54 2.19 13.92
C MET A 94 -6.52 1.63 12.49
N LEU A 95 -5.36 1.57 11.86
CA LEU A 95 -5.20 0.97 10.52
C LEU A 95 -5.58 -0.52 10.52
N ARG A 96 -5.25 -1.28 11.57
CA ARG A 96 -5.72 -2.67 11.74
C ARG A 96 -7.24 -2.76 11.72
N ARG A 97 -7.92 -1.90 12.48
CA ARG A 97 -9.39 -1.85 12.57
C ARG A 97 -9.99 -1.43 11.22
N PHE A 98 -9.36 -0.47 10.54
CA PHE A 98 -9.71 -0.02 9.21
C PHE A 98 -9.63 -1.19 8.20
N ARG A 99 -8.51 -1.91 8.14
CA ARG A 99 -8.35 -3.11 7.27
C ARG A 99 -9.45 -4.15 7.51
N ASN A 100 -9.81 -4.37 8.78
CA ASN A 100 -10.91 -5.28 9.10
C ASN A 100 -12.26 -4.77 8.59
N ALA A 101 -12.53 -3.47 8.66
CA ALA A 101 -13.74 -2.88 8.11
C ALA A 101 -13.83 -3.01 6.58
N ILE A 102 -12.71 -2.85 5.86
CA ILE A 102 -12.68 -2.94 4.40
C ILE A 102 -12.89 -4.39 3.90
N PHE A 103 -12.27 -5.37 4.54
CA PHE A 103 -12.28 -6.76 4.03
C PHE A 103 -13.30 -7.68 4.71
N HIS A 104 -14.05 -7.20 5.71
CA HIS A 104 -15.12 -7.99 6.35
C HIS A 104 -16.45 -7.29 6.19
N VAL A 105 -17.52 -8.07 6.03
CA VAL A 105 -18.90 -7.57 5.97
C VAL A 105 -19.19 -6.72 7.21
N GLN A 106 -19.60 -5.48 6.97
CA GLN A 106 -20.11 -4.57 8.01
C GLN A 106 -21.63 -4.45 7.88
N ASN A 107 -22.30 -4.28 9.02
CA ASN A 107 -23.76 -4.00 9.05
C ASN A 107 -24.07 -2.52 8.78
N GLU A 108 -23.06 -1.66 8.92
CA GLU A 108 -23.16 -0.21 8.75
C GLU A 108 -22.64 0.18 7.35
N VAL A 109 -23.26 1.21 6.75
CA VAL A 109 -22.86 1.73 5.43
C VAL A 109 -21.47 2.39 5.49
N LEU A 110 -21.14 3.01 6.62
CA LEU A 110 -19.83 3.58 6.91
C LEU A 110 -19.47 3.26 8.35
N SER A 111 -18.46 2.44 8.57
CA SER A 111 -18.12 2.01 9.91
C SER A 111 -17.32 3.06 10.67
N GLN A 112 -17.55 3.19 11.98
CA GLN A 112 -16.71 4.05 12.83
C GLN A 112 -15.22 3.68 12.76
N LYS A 113 -14.91 2.39 12.52
CA LYS A 113 -13.53 1.90 12.33
C LYS A 113 -12.84 2.53 11.12
N GLU A 114 -13.59 2.81 10.05
CA GLU A 114 -13.06 3.51 8.88
C GLU A 114 -12.78 4.97 9.21
N LEU A 115 -13.76 5.63 9.83
CA LEU A 115 -13.67 7.04 10.21
C LEU A 115 -12.53 7.31 11.19
N ASP A 116 -12.34 6.47 12.20
CA ASP A 116 -11.30 6.62 13.22
C ASP A 116 -9.90 6.74 12.59
N PHE A 117 -9.58 5.89 11.60
CA PHE A 117 -8.28 5.94 10.94
C PHE A 117 -8.16 7.13 9.98
N LEU A 118 -9.22 7.39 9.21
CA LEU A 118 -9.24 8.53 8.29
C LEU A 118 -9.12 9.87 9.02
N ASP A 119 -9.61 9.98 10.25
CA ASP A 119 -9.42 11.18 11.07
C ASP A 119 -7.98 11.26 11.63
N ALA A 120 -7.45 10.13 12.10
CA ALA A 120 -6.09 10.05 12.66
C ALA A 120 -4.96 10.28 11.64
N ASP A 121 -5.21 10.00 10.35
CA ASP A 121 -4.30 10.27 9.22
C ASP A 121 -5.05 11.05 8.11
N TYR A 122 -5.68 12.16 8.49
CA TYR A 122 -6.57 12.97 7.64
C TYR A 122 -6.01 13.34 6.25
N ASP A 123 -4.72 13.67 6.16
CA ASP A 123 -4.07 14.00 4.89
C ASP A 123 -3.38 12.79 4.20
N GLY A 124 -3.45 11.62 4.85
CA GLY A 124 -2.78 10.40 4.45
C GLY A 124 -1.25 10.51 4.47
N SER A 125 -0.68 11.47 5.19
CA SER A 125 0.76 11.71 5.21
C SER A 125 1.51 10.56 5.86
N TRP A 126 0.99 10.01 6.96
CA TRP A 126 1.64 8.91 7.67
C TRP A 126 1.63 7.63 6.83
N ILE A 127 0.48 7.24 6.28
CA ILE A 127 0.39 6.01 5.47
C ILE A 127 1.23 6.08 4.19
N LYS A 128 1.31 7.25 3.55
CA LYS A 128 2.21 7.49 2.40
C LYS A 128 3.69 7.39 2.81
N ALA A 129 4.05 7.92 3.98
CA ALA A 129 5.41 7.81 4.49
C ALA A 129 5.79 6.35 4.80
N VAL A 130 4.87 5.58 5.38
CA VAL A 130 5.04 4.14 5.60
C VAL A 130 5.22 3.39 4.29
N HIS A 131 4.36 3.64 3.29
CA HIS A 131 4.47 2.98 1.99
C HIS A 131 5.83 3.23 1.32
N LYS A 132 6.27 4.48 1.32
CA LYS A 132 7.57 4.89 0.77
C LYS A 132 8.76 4.35 1.56
N ALA A 133 8.64 4.23 2.88
CA ALA A 133 9.69 3.63 3.70
C ALA A 133 9.89 2.15 3.36
N PHE A 134 8.80 1.41 3.09
CA PHE A 134 8.89 0.03 2.62
C PHE A 134 9.53 -0.08 1.23
N ASP A 135 9.18 0.78 0.27
CA ASP A 135 9.83 0.83 -1.06
C ASP A 135 11.35 0.94 -0.93
N LYS A 136 11.81 1.90 -0.12
CA LYS A 136 13.23 2.11 0.16
C LYS A 136 13.87 0.89 0.82
N TYR A 137 13.23 0.35 1.86
CA TYR A 137 13.69 -0.84 2.58
C TYR A 137 13.93 -2.04 1.65
N PHE A 138 13.03 -2.32 0.71
CA PHE A 138 13.21 -3.42 -0.24
C PHE A 138 14.26 -3.11 -1.30
N THR A 139 14.29 -1.88 -1.82
CA THR A 139 15.29 -1.46 -2.82
C THR A 139 16.71 -1.67 -2.30
N GLU A 140 16.96 -1.31 -1.04
CA GLU A 140 18.26 -1.46 -0.39
C GLU A 140 18.59 -2.93 -0.07
N ARG A 141 17.65 -3.69 0.51
CA ARG A 141 17.94 -5.06 1.00
C ARG A 141 17.93 -6.14 -0.06
N LEU A 142 17.16 -5.97 -1.13
CA LEU A 142 17.12 -6.95 -2.22
C LEU A 142 18.24 -6.74 -3.24
N ASP A 143 19.04 -5.68 -3.07
CA ASP A 143 20.13 -5.29 -3.98
C ASP A 143 19.63 -5.26 -5.43
N LEU A 144 18.39 -4.78 -5.61
CA LEU A 144 17.68 -4.85 -6.89
C LEU A 144 18.46 -4.12 -7.97
N GLU A 145 19.10 -3.00 -7.62
CA GLU A 145 19.93 -2.24 -8.55
C GLU A 145 21.11 -3.05 -9.10
N LYS A 146 21.85 -3.74 -8.23
CA LYS A 146 22.98 -4.58 -8.66
C LYS A 146 22.50 -5.78 -9.46
N ARG A 147 21.38 -6.40 -9.06
CA ARG A 147 20.77 -7.52 -9.79
C ARG A 147 20.25 -7.10 -11.16
N ILE A 148 19.59 -5.94 -11.27
CA ILE A 148 19.12 -5.36 -12.53
C ILE A 148 20.31 -4.99 -13.42
N ARG A 149 21.38 -4.42 -12.86
CA ARG A 149 22.61 -4.11 -13.60
C ARG A 149 23.25 -5.38 -14.15
N ALA A 150 23.44 -6.40 -13.32
CA ALA A 150 23.96 -7.70 -13.73
C ALA A 150 23.09 -8.38 -14.82
N LEU A 151 21.75 -8.28 -14.72
CA LEU A 151 20.84 -8.77 -15.75
C LEU A 151 20.97 -8.01 -17.06
N LYS A 152 21.08 -6.67 -17.02
CA LYS A 152 21.28 -5.85 -18.22
C LYS A 152 22.61 -6.15 -18.89
N GLU A 153 23.69 -6.36 -18.13
CA GLU A 153 25.00 -6.76 -18.64
C GLU A 153 24.96 -8.17 -19.27
N ALA A 154 24.19 -9.11 -18.69
CA ALA A 154 24.03 -10.46 -19.22
C ALA A 154 23.12 -10.55 -20.46
N MET A 155 22.17 -9.62 -20.63
CA MET A 155 21.26 -9.55 -21.78
C MET A 155 21.73 -8.60 -22.89
N GLY A 156 22.76 -7.78 -22.61
CA GLY A 156 23.30 -6.76 -23.51
C GLY A 156 24.75 -7.00 -23.94
N GLY A 157 25.26 -8.23 -23.78
CA GLY A 157 26.52 -8.72 -24.34
C GLY A 157 26.29 -9.71 -25.48
#